data_AF-A0A9E2ABF7-F1
#
_entry.id   AF-A0A9E2ABF7-F1
#
_cell.length_a   1.000
_cell.length_b   1.000
_cell.length_c   1.000
_cell.angle_alpha   90.00
_cell.angle_beta   90.00
_cell.angle_gamma   90.00
#
_symmetry.space_group_name_H-M   'P 1'
#
loop_
_entity.id
_entity.type
_entity.pdbx_description
1 polymer ?
#
loop_
_entity_poly.entity_id
_entity_poly.type
_entity_poly.pdbx_seq_one_letter_code
_entity_poly.pdbx_strand_id
1 'polypeptide(L)'
;MQRLTGLQRIFNPLKYQTHRTIVVIGIASGALALAVGNDFIEAFWSGIAAGLAWAIARELHPDSEMAGLAAGVIAGAFQALVGGVGLGVCYLLIVFLRIIVRTTGKAPTTIDLVLNVVVVAFVSNTLPGFLASLGVALALFLSPALPNPSPQQHRIWSFAYAGMALVGLVFSPPPEAPDPSGATWLLFSVSMLASVGLLQATRPRSVGDIDGEPLNGARLRLGRIELVALLIVLTVTTLGAGVIPAAPAFAAVLATGVVGVRDLVSS
;
A
#
# COMPACT_ATOMS: atom_id res chain seq x y z
N MET A 1 -22.23 18.19 -4.72
CA MET A 1 -21.14 18.60 -3.81
C MET A 1 -19.81 18.25 -4.47
N GLN A 2 -18.94 19.24 -4.71
CA GLN A 2 -17.59 18.97 -5.21
C GLN A 2 -16.76 18.37 -4.05
N ARG A 3 -16.14 17.21 -4.27
CA ARG A 3 -15.20 16.63 -3.29
C ARG A 3 -13.90 17.44 -3.30
N LEU A 4 -13.40 17.79 -2.12
CA LEU A 4 -12.14 18.54 -1.93
C LEU A 4 -10.87 17.71 -2.20
N THR A 5 -11.01 16.38 -2.20
CA THR A 5 -9.93 15.40 -2.33
C THR A 5 -10.21 14.43 -3.46
N GLY A 6 -9.18 14.12 -4.24
CA GLY A 6 -9.18 13.09 -5.28
C GLY A 6 -8.65 11.74 -4.77
N LEU A 7 -7.93 11.72 -3.65
CA LEU A 7 -7.32 10.52 -3.08
C LEU A 7 -8.20 9.75 -2.09
N GLN A 8 -9.15 10.39 -1.41
CA GLN A 8 -9.89 9.71 -0.33
C GLN A 8 -11.04 8.85 -0.85
N ARG A 9 -11.04 7.59 -0.39
CA ARG A 9 -12.16 6.67 -0.51
C ARG A 9 -12.94 6.65 0.81
N ILE A 10 -14.27 6.68 0.71
CA ILE A 10 -15.14 6.68 1.89
C ILE A 10 -15.18 5.26 2.46
N PHE A 11 -14.63 5.10 3.66
CA PHE A 11 -14.83 3.89 4.45
C PHE A 11 -16.21 3.95 5.12
N ASN A 12 -17.09 3.02 4.79
CA ASN A 12 -18.43 2.95 5.34
C ASN A 12 -18.79 1.50 5.68
N PRO A 13 -18.55 1.05 6.93
CA PRO A 13 -18.91 -0.30 7.37
C PRO A 13 -20.42 -0.50 7.47
N LEU A 14 -21.21 0.56 7.69
CA LEU A 14 -22.66 0.42 7.76
C LEU A 14 -23.27 0.06 6.40
N LYS A 15 -22.68 0.51 5.29
CA LYS A 15 -23.20 0.26 3.95
C LYS A 15 -22.63 -1.00 3.29
N TYR A 16 -21.34 -1.28 3.42
CA TYR A 16 -20.66 -2.32 2.64
C TYR A 16 -20.24 -3.50 3.50
N GLN A 17 -20.61 -4.73 3.09
CA GLN A 17 -20.29 -5.96 3.82
C GLN A 17 -18.77 -6.14 3.98
N THR A 18 -17.99 -5.92 2.92
CA THR A 18 -16.52 -6.04 2.92
C THR A 18 -15.87 -5.12 3.96
N HIS A 19 -16.41 -3.92 4.16
CA HIS A 19 -15.94 -3.01 5.21
C HIS A 19 -16.25 -3.52 6.62
N ARG A 20 -17.39 -4.21 6.83
CA ARG A 20 -17.68 -4.85 8.13
C ARG A 20 -16.74 -6.01 8.37
N THR A 21 -16.53 -6.85 7.36
CA THR A 21 -15.66 -8.02 7.47
C THR A 21 -14.23 -7.62 7.80
N ILE A 22 -13.69 -6.57 7.18
CA ILE A 22 -12.34 -6.11 7.53
C ILE A 22 -12.24 -5.53 8.95
N VAL A 23 -13.30 -4.91 9.47
CA VAL A 23 -13.35 -4.51 10.89
C VAL A 23 -13.30 -5.73 11.80
N VAL A 24 -14.07 -6.78 11.49
CA VAL A 24 -14.05 -8.04 12.25
C VAL A 24 -12.67 -8.70 12.19
N ILE A 25 -12.04 -8.75 11.01
CA ILE A 25 -10.67 -9.27 10.85
C ILE A 25 -9.69 -8.43 11.68
N GLY A 26 -9.83 -7.11 11.70
CA GLY A 26 -8.99 -6.23 12.49
C GLY A 26 -9.12 -6.50 14.00
N ILE A 27 -10.36 -6.65 14.49
CA ILE A 27 -10.63 -7.00 15.90
C ILE A 27 -10.05 -8.38 16.22
N ALA A 28 -10.24 -9.38 15.35
CA ALA A 28 -9.69 -10.72 15.54
C ALA A 28 -8.16 -10.72 15.56
N SER A 29 -7.52 -9.89 14.73
CA SER A 29 -6.06 -9.74 14.69
C SER A 29 -5.54 -9.11 15.98
N GLY A 30 -6.23 -8.11 16.52
CA GLY A 30 -5.89 -7.54 17.83
C GLY A 30 -6.11 -8.53 18.98
N ALA A 31 -7.20 -9.31 18.94
CA ALA A 31 -7.43 -10.36 19.93
C ALA A 31 -6.33 -11.44 19.89
N LEU A 32 -5.88 -11.82 18.69
CA LEU A 32 -4.75 -12.74 18.51
C LEU A 32 -3.46 -12.16 19.11
N ALA A 33 -3.15 -10.89 18.86
CA ALA A 33 -1.98 -10.22 19.42
C ALA A 33 -1.97 -10.24 20.96
N LEU A 34 -3.12 -9.93 21.59
CA LEU A 34 -3.25 -10.05 23.05
C LEU A 34 -3.07 -11.49 23.53
N ALA A 35 -3.61 -12.47 22.79
CA ALA A 35 -3.51 -13.88 23.15
C ALA A 35 -2.07 -14.42 23.09
N VAL A 36 -1.22 -13.87 22.22
CA VAL A 36 0.21 -14.23 22.14
C VAL A 36 1.10 -13.41 23.09
N GLY A 37 0.50 -12.54 23.91
CA GLY A 37 1.19 -11.83 24.99
C GLY A 37 1.64 -10.41 24.66
N ASN A 38 1.24 -9.86 23.51
CA ASN A 38 1.54 -8.46 23.17
C ASN A 38 0.72 -7.49 24.02
N ASP A 39 1.18 -6.25 24.10
CA ASP A 39 0.44 -5.19 24.76
C ASP A 39 -0.79 -4.73 23.95
N PHE A 40 -1.61 -3.90 24.59
CA PHE A 40 -2.83 -3.37 23.96
C PHE A 40 -2.54 -2.50 22.72
N ILE A 41 -1.42 -1.76 22.71
CA ILE A 41 -1.06 -0.85 21.63
C ILE A 41 -0.66 -1.67 20.39
N GLU A 42 0.17 -2.71 20.56
CA GLU A 42 0.54 -3.65 19.50
C GLU A 42 -0.65 -4.43 18.96
N ALA A 43 -1.58 -4.81 19.83
CA ALA A 43 -2.84 -5.42 19.44
C ALA A 43 -3.71 -4.49 18.59
N PHE A 44 -3.82 -3.22 18.98
CA PHE A 44 -4.49 -2.21 18.18
C PHE A 44 -3.82 -2.06 16.80
N TRP A 45 -2.48 -2.01 16.76
CA TRP A 45 -1.74 -1.92 15.50
C TRP A 45 -1.91 -3.14 14.59
N SER A 46 -2.11 -4.33 15.15
CA SER A 46 -2.45 -5.54 14.40
C SER A 46 -3.77 -5.38 13.64
N GLY A 47 -4.77 -4.77 14.27
CA GLY A 47 -6.04 -4.45 13.61
C GLY A 47 -5.89 -3.43 12.49
N ILE A 48 -5.08 -2.39 12.70
CA ILE A 48 -4.80 -1.36 11.68
C ILE A 48 -4.01 -1.95 10.51
N ALA A 49 -3.01 -2.81 10.76
CA ALA A 49 -2.23 -3.49 9.74
C ALA A 49 -3.11 -4.32 8.79
N ALA A 50 -4.11 -5.03 9.34
CA ALA A 50 -5.11 -5.74 8.54
C ALA A 50 -5.87 -4.78 7.60
N GLY A 51 -6.35 -3.66 8.12
CA GLY A 51 -7.05 -2.64 7.33
C GLY A 51 -6.18 -2.02 6.24
N LEU A 52 -4.89 -1.77 6.52
CA LEU A 52 -3.94 -1.23 5.54
C LEU A 52 -3.66 -2.22 4.40
N ALA A 53 -3.44 -3.50 4.72
CA ALA A 53 -3.22 -4.54 3.72
C ALA A 53 -4.44 -4.73 2.83
N TRP A 54 -5.64 -4.72 3.43
CA TRP A 54 -6.89 -4.71 2.69
C TRP A 54 -6.99 -3.52 1.74
N ALA A 55 -6.67 -2.31 2.20
CA ALA A 55 -6.70 -1.11 1.38
C ALA A 55 -5.74 -1.22 0.19
N ILE A 56 -4.48 -1.63 0.42
CA ILE A 56 -3.48 -1.82 -0.64
C ILE A 56 -3.94 -2.88 -1.65
N ALA A 57 -4.45 -4.02 -1.19
CA ALA A 57 -4.94 -5.08 -2.07
C ALA A 57 -6.12 -4.62 -2.94
N ARG A 58 -7.00 -3.74 -2.43
CA ARG A 58 -8.08 -3.14 -3.22
C ARG A 58 -7.59 -2.17 -4.29
N GLU A 59 -6.42 -1.53 -4.09
CA GLU A 59 -5.77 -0.73 -5.14
C GLU A 59 -5.14 -1.62 -6.23
N LEU A 60 -4.61 -2.80 -5.85
CA LEU A 60 -3.96 -3.74 -6.76
C LEU A 60 -4.94 -4.63 -7.54
N HIS A 61 -6.04 -5.04 -6.91
CA HIS A 61 -7.06 -5.91 -7.51
C HIS A 61 -8.47 -5.41 -7.13
N PRO A 62 -8.95 -4.31 -7.75
CA PRO A 62 -10.21 -3.66 -7.39
C PRO A 62 -11.46 -4.54 -7.62
N ASP A 63 -11.36 -5.58 -8.44
CA ASP A 63 -12.47 -6.50 -8.74
C ASP A 63 -12.59 -7.67 -7.74
N SER A 64 -11.56 -7.95 -6.94
CA SER A 64 -11.57 -9.07 -5.99
C SER A 64 -11.66 -8.58 -4.54
N GLU A 65 -12.83 -8.75 -3.94
CA GLU A 65 -12.99 -8.50 -2.49
C GLU A 65 -12.21 -9.51 -1.65
N MET A 66 -12.17 -10.78 -2.12
CA MET A 66 -11.48 -11.87 -1.44
C MET A 66 -9.98 -11.60 -1.30
N ALA A 67 -9.34 -11.06 -2.34
CA ALA A 67 -7.93 -10.68 -2.28
C ALA A 67 -7.66 -9.65 -1.18
N GLY A 68 -8.55 -8.66 -1.03
CA GLY A 68 -8.46 -7.67 0.04
C GLY A 68 -8.61 -8.28 1.43
N LEU A 69 -9.61 -9.15 1.64
CA LEU A 69 -9.85 -9.77 2.93
C LEU A 69 -8.70 -10.73 3.32
N ALA A 70 -8.22 -11.52 2.37
CA ALA A 70 -7.07 -12.40 2.59
C ALA A 70 -5.80 -11.62 2.94
N ALA A 71 -5.54 -10.49 2.27
CA ALA A 71 -4.43 -9.60 2.61
C ALA A 71 -4.55 -9.09 4.06
N GLY A 72 -5.77 -8.70 4.47
CA GLY A 72 -6.04 -8.27 5.84
C GLY A 72 -5.75 -9.34 6.88
N VAL A 73 -6.18 -10.59 6.65
CA VAL A 73 -5.88 -11.72 7.54
C VAL A 73 -4.38 -11.96 7.65
N ILE A 74 -3.67 -12.02 6.52
CA ILE A 74 -2.22 -12.28 6.49
C ILE A 74 -1.46 -11.19 7.23
N ALA A 75 -1.75 -9.91 6.96
CA ALA A 75 -1.04 -8.80 7.58
C ALA A 75 -1.38 -8.64 9.07
N GLY A 76 -2.65 -8.84 9.44
CA GLY A 76 -3.07 -8.77 10.84
C GLY A 76 -2.42 -9.86 11.69
N ALA A 77 -2.40 -11.11 11.18
CA ALA A 77 -1.71 -12.21 11.84
C ALA A 77 -0.19 -12.00 11.88
N PHE A 78 0.43 -11.52 10.79
CA PHE A 78 1.86 -11.23 10.76
C PHE A 78 2.22 -10.15 11.78
N GLN A 79 1.48 -9.05 11.85
CA GLN A 79 1.71 -8.00 12.84
C GLN A 79 1.49 -8.50 14.27
N ALA A 80 0.50 -9.36 14.51
CA ALA A 80 0.28 -9.96 15.83
C ALA A 80 1.45 -10.85 16.28
N LEU A 81 2.13 -11.52 15.35
CA LEU A 81 3.21 -12.47 15.68
C LEU A 81 4.61 -11.87 15.63
N VAL A 82 4.83 -10.86 14.78
CA VAL A 82 6.16 -10.30 14.48
C VAL A 82 6.29 -8.84 14.93
N GLY A 83 5.19 -8.08 14.96
CA GLY A 83 5.20 -6.65 15.28
C GLY A 83 5.83 -5.78 14.19
N GLY A 84 6.01 -4.48 14.52
CA GLY A 84 6.85 -3.55 13.74
C GLY A 84 6.26 -2.90 12.48
N VAL A 85 4.94 -2.99 12.23
CA VAL A 85 4.33 -2.32 11.06
C VAL A 85 4.60 -0.80 11.04
N GLY A 86 5.10 -0.33 9.90
CA GLY A 86 5.37 1.06 9.60
C GLY A 86 4.14 1.69 8.96
N LEU A 87 3.22 2.20 9.79
CA LEU A 87 1.96 2.79 9.31
C LEU A 87 2.17 3.90 8.28
N GLY A 88 3.17 4.76 8.52
CA GLY A 88 3.56 5.82 7.60
C GLY A 88 4.01 5.27 6.24
N VAL A 89 4.84 4.23 6.24
CA VAL A 89 5.31 3.54 5.03
C VAL A 89 4.11 3.00 4.25
N CYS A 90 3.23 2.24 4.92
CA CYS A 90 2.04 1.65 4.30
C CYS A 90 1.07 2.72 3.75
N TYR A 91 0.87 3.80 4.48
CA TYR A 91 0.08 4.93 4.03
C TYR A 91 0.66 5.56 2.76
N LEU A 92 1.98 5.82 2.72
CA LEU A 92 2.64 6.36 1.53
C LEU A 92 2.55 5.39 0.34
N LEU A 93 2.62 4.08 0.57
CA LEU A 93 2.39 3.08 -0.49
C LEU A 93 0.95 3.12 -1.04
N ILE A 94 -0.06 3.36 -0.19
CA ILE A 94 -1.44 3.59 -0.66
C ILE A 94 -1.52 4.87 -1.50
N VAL A 95 -0.91 5.97 -1.04
CA VAL A 95 -0.88 7.24 -1.78
C VAL A 95 -0.20 7.07 -3.14
N PHE A 96 0.96 6.41 -3.16
CA PHE A 96 1.70 6.02 -4.36
C PHE A 96 0.81 5.26 -5.34
N LEU A 97 0.12 4.20 -4.89
CA LEU A 97 -0.77 3.42 -5.75
C LEU A 97 -1.93 4.28 -6.27
N ARG A 98 -2.54 5.11 -5.44
CA ARG A 98 -3.68 5.95 -5.85
C ARG A 98 -3.29 7.02 -6.86
N ILE A 99 -2.07 7.55 -6.81
CA ILE A 99 -1.55 8.49 -7.82
C ILE A 99 -1.44 7.80 -9.18
N ILE A 100 -0.88 6.59 -9.21
CA ILE A 100 -0.66 5.84 -10.46
C ILE A 100 -1.97 5.27 -11.00
N VAL A 101 -2.63 4.43 -10.19
CA VAL A 101 -3.78 3.61 -10.58
C VAL A 101 -5.05 4.44 -10.73
N ARG A 102 -5.23 5.47 -9.88
CA ARG A 102 -6.45 6.31 -9.81
C ARG A 102 -7.73 5.48 -9.71
N THR A 103 -7.80 4.59 -8.72
CA THR A 103 -9.03 3.82 -8.44
C THR A 103 -10.24 4.69 -8.09
N THR A 104 -10.02 5.94 -7.67
CA THR A 104 -11.08 6.94 -7.46
C THR A 104 -11.53 7.63 -8.75
N GLY A 105 -10.83 7.40 -9.87
CA GLY A 105 -11.06 8.05 -11.18
C GLY A 105 -10.34 9.38 -11.36
N LYS A 106 -10.04 10.10 -10.27
CA LYS A 106 -9.45 11.45 -10.34
C LYS A 106 -7.98 11.48 -9.93
N ALA A 107 -7.27 12.45 -10.50
CA ALA A 107 -5.92 12.78 -10.04
C ALA A 107 -5.98 13.43 -8.64
N PRO A 108 -4.91 13.32 -7.83
CA PRO A 108 -4.78 14.05 -6.57
C PRO A 108 -5.01 15.56 -6.76
N THR A 109 -5.68 16.19 -5.81
CA THR A 109 -5.86 17.66 -5.80
C THR A 109 -4.64 18.35 -5.18
N THR A 110 -4.49 19.66 -5.37
CA THR A 110 -3.43 20.44 -4.70
C THR A 110 -3.50 20.30 -3.17
N ILE A 111 -4.70 20.20 -2.61
CA ILE A 111 -4.89 19.97 -1.17
C ILE A 111 -4.31 18.61 -0.77
N ASP A 112 -4.61 17.55 -1.54
CA ASP A 112 -4.03 16.23 -1.33
C ASP A 112 -2.49 16.29 -1.36
N LEU A 113 -1.93 17.02 -2.33
CA LEU A 113 -0.48 17.17 -2.49
C LEU A 113 0.15 17.91 -1.31
N VAL A 114 -0.43 19.02 -0.85
CA VAL A 114 0.10 19.78 0.29
C VAL A 114 0.08 18.94 1.57
N LEU A 115 -1.04 18.25 1.86
CA LEU A 115 -1.15 17.42 3.06
C LEU A 115 -0.15 16.26 3.05
N ASN A 116 0.05 15.61 1.90
CA ASN A 116 0.95 14.48 1.79
C ASN A 116 2.44 14.89 1.80
N VAL A 117 2.80 16.16 1.50
CA VAL A 117 4.18 16.65 1.73
C VAL A 117 4.54 16.59 3.21
N VAL A 118 3.61 16.98 4.10
CA VAL A 118 3.85 16.94 5.55
C VAL A 118 4.07 15.50 6.02
N VAL A 119 3.28 14.56 5.49
CA VAL A 119 3.46 13.13 5.80
C VAL A 119 4.80 12.62 5.28
N VAL A 120 5.22 12.99 4.07
CA VAL A 120 6.53 12.65 3.53
C VAL A 120 7.65 13.17 4.42
N ALA A 121 7.57 14.44 4.86
CA ALA A 121 8.57 15.01 5.74
C ALA A 121 8.72 14.22 7.06
N PHE A 122 7.59 13.79 7.63
CA PHE A 122 7.57 13.02 8.86
C PHE A 122 8.07 11.58 8.68
N VAL A 123 7.59 10.87 7.66
CA VAL A 123 7.84 9.43 7.46
C VAL A 123 9.23 9.16 6.90
N SER A 124 9.83 10.11 6.17
CA SER A 124 11.14 9.94 5.53
C SER A 124 12.33 9.95 6.50
N ASN A 125 12.08 10.10 7.80
CA ASN A 125 13.10 10.00 8.85
C ASN A 125 13.55 8.56 9.14
N THR A 126 13.11 7.59 8.34
CA THR A 126 13.56 6.20 8.37
C THR A 126 13.88 5.77 6.95
N LEU A 127 14.82 4.84 6.76
CA LEU A 127 15.19 4.35 5.43
C LEU A 127 14.00 3.73 4.65
N PRO A 128 13.14 2.87 5.24
CA PRO A 128 11.93 2.40 4.56
C PRO A 128 10.96 3.53 4.18
N GLY A 129 10.79 4.51 5.06
CA GLY A 129 9.94 5.67 4.81
C GLY A 129 10.47 6.58 3.72
N PHE A 130 11.78 6.83 3.69
CA PHE A 130 12.45 7.56 2.63
C PHE A 130 12.20 6.91 1.26
N LEU A 131 12.40 5.58 1.16
CA LEU A 131 12.16 4.85 -0.08
C LEU A 131 10.69 4.89 -0.51
N ALA A 132 9.75 4.75 0.43
CA ALA A 132 8.33 4.89 0.12
C ALA A 132 7.97 6.30 -0.37
N SER A 133 8.55 7.34 0.23
CA SER A 133 8.41 8.73 -0.22
C SER A 133 8.99 8.98 -1.61
N LEU A 134 10.14 8.39 -1.92
CA LEU A 134 10.68 8.41 -3.30
C LEU A 134 9.76 7.70 -4.28
N GLY A 135 9.12 6.60 -3.87
CA GLY A 135 8.05 5.96 -4.64
C GLY A 135 6.93 6.93 -4.98
N VAL A 136 6.41 7.68 -3.99
CA VAL A 136 5.38 8.72 -4.21
C VAL A 136 5.87 9.82 -5.16
N ALA A 137 7.11 10.29 -5.00
CA ALA A 137 7.70 11.27 -5.89
C ALA A 137 7.75 10.75 -7.35
N LEU A 138 8.21 9.51 -7.54
CA LEU A 138 8.25 8.85 -8.85
C LEU A 138 6.84 8.72 -9.46
N ALA A 139 5.84 8.31 -8.67
CA ALA A 139 4.46 8.24 -9.13
C ALA A 139 3.93 9.60 -9.62
N LEU A 140 4.24 10.69 -8.93
CA LEU A 140 3.88 12.04 -9.37
C LEU A 140 4.60 12.45 -10.65
N PHE A 141 5.88 12.09 -10.79
CA PHE A 141 6.68 12.37 -11.98
C PHE A 141 6.13 11.66 -13.22
N LEU A 142 5.76 10.38 -13.08
CA LEU A 142 5.24 9.55 -14.16
C LEU A 142 3.78 9.86 -14.52
N SER A 143 2.96 10.28 -13.56
CA SER A 143 1.50 10.43 -13.73
C SER A 143 1.06 11.28 -14.94
N PRO A 144 1.73 12.40 -15.31
CA PRO A 144 1.39 13.18 -16.51
C PRO A 144 1.69 12.49 -17.85
N ALA A 145 2.53 11.45 -17.86
CA ALA A 145 2.87 10.69 -19.08
C ALA A 145 1.93 9.49 -19.32
N LEU A 146 1.05 9.19 -18.36
CA LEU A 146 0.12 8.06 -18.42
C LEU A 146 -1.21 8.45 -19.10
N PRO A 147 -1.98 7.49 -19.63
CA PRO A 147 -3.30 7.75 -20.21
C PRO A 147 -4.20 8.54 -19.25
N ASN A 148 -5.03 9.45 -19.77
CA ASN A 148 -5.77 10.44 -18.96
C ASN A 148 -4.80 11.25 -18.08
N PRO A 149 -3.93 12.09 -18.68
CA PRO A 149 -2.78 12.69 -17.99
C PRO A 149 -3.21 13.56 -16.81
N SER A 150 -2.42 13.58 -15.73
CA SER A 150 -2.57 14.59 -14.67
C SER A 150 -2.03 15.95 -15.13
N PRO A 151 -2.38 17.05 -14.42
CA PRO A 151 -1.74 18.33 -14.61
C PRO A 151 -0.20 18.23 -14.60
N GLN A 152 0.46 18.97 -15.51
CA GLN A 152 1.93 18.99 -15.60
C GLN A 152 2.61 19.45 -14.30
N GLN A 153 1.91 20.25 -13.49
CA GLN A 153 2.35 20.68 -12.16
C GLN A 153 2.73 19.51 -11.24
N HIS A 154 2.21 18.28 -11.46
CA HIS A 154 2.60 17.10 -10.68
C HIS A 154 4.10 16.79 -10.80
N ARG A 155 4.76 17.14 -11.92
CA ARG A 155 6.22 17.02 -12.04
C ARG A 155 6.94 17.97 -11.09
N ILE A 156 6.45 19.20 -10.94
CA ILE A 156 7.03 20.16 -9.97
C ILE A 156 6.86 19.61 -8.55
N TRP A 157 5.68 19.10 -8.22
CA TRP A 157 5.43 18.45 -6.93
C TRP A 157 6.33 17.22 -6.71
N SER A 158 6.65 16.44 -7.75
CA SER A 158 7.57 15.31 -7.60
C SER A 158 8.95 15.72 -7.08
N PHE A 159 9.49 16.85 -7.55
CA PHE A 159 10.76 17.39 -7.05
C PHE A 159 10.65 17.89 -5.61
N ALA A 160 9.53 18.52 -5.24
CA ALA A 160 9.29 18.92 -3.85
C ALA A 160 9.22 17.70 -2.91
N TYR A 161 8.53 16.62 -3.32
CA TYR A 161 8.45 15.38 -2.55
C TYR A 161 9.82 14.71 -2.41
N ALA A 162 10.59 14.63 -3.50
CA ALA A 162 11.95 14.07 -3.47
C ALA A 162 12.88 14.90 -2.58
N GLY A 163 12.83 16.24 -2.68
CA GLY A 163 13.59 17.14 -1.81
C GLY A 163 13.23 16.96 -0.34
N MET A 164 11.94 16.89 -0.01
CA MET A 164 11.50 16.66 1.38
C MET A 164 11.87 15.28 1.90
N ALA A 165 11.83 14.25 1.04
CA ALA A 165 12.29 12.91 1.41
C ALA A 165 13.79 12.92 1.75
N LEU A 166 14.62 13.59 0.94
CA LEU A 166 16.05 13.73 1.19
C LEU A 166 16.32 14.48 2.49
N VAL A 167 15.60 15.57 2.76
CA VAL A 167 15.70 16.31 4.03
C VAL A 167 15.38 15.39 5.20
N GLY A 168 14.28 14.62 5.13
CA GLY A 168 13.91 13.65 6.16
C GLY A 168 15.02 12.61 6.41
N LEU A 169 15.64 12.09 5.34
CA LEU A 169 16.72 11.12 5.45
C LEU A 169 17.97 11.69 6.13
N VAL A 170 18.31 12.96 5.88
CA VAL A 170 19.46 13.63 6.55
C VAL A 170 19.28 13.69 8.06
N PHE A 171 18.04 13.78 8.54
CA PHE A 171 17.70 13.75 9.96
C PHE A 171 17.36 12.35 10.48
N SER A 172 17.53 11.30 9.66
CA SER A 172 17.30 9.92 10.09
C SER A 172 18.35 9.53 11.14
N PRO A 173 17.94 8.97 12.28
CA PRO A 173 18.89 8.30 13.15
C PRO A 173 19.56 7.14 12.40
N PRO A 174 20.74 6.68 12.85
CA PRO A 174 21.35 5.46 12.36
C PRO A 174 20.33 4.32 12.39
N PRO A 175 20.32 3.42 11.39
CA PRO A 175 19.35 2.35 11.34
C PRO A 175 19.55 1.38 12.51
N GLU A 176 18.68 1.48 13.52
CA GLU A 176 18.47 0.44 14.53
C GLU A 176 17.42 -0.53 13.99
N ALA A 177 17.81 -1.30 12.98
CA ALA A 177 16.90 -2.27 12.38
C ALA A 177 17.19 -3.65 12.97
N PRO A 178 16.22 -4.32 13.60
CA PRO A 178 16.41 -5.68 14.07
C PRO A 178 16.69 -6.61 12.89
N ASP A 179 17.53 -7.62 13.11
CA ASP A 179 17.83 -8.61 12.09
C ASP A 179 16.53 -9.27 11.59
N PRO A 180 16.33 -9.39 10.27
CA PRO A 180 15.10 -9.95 9.73
C PRO A 180 14.96 -11.43 10.14
N SER A 181 13.83 -11.73 10.78
CA SER A 181 13.47 -13.09 11.19
C SER A 181 13.25 -14.02 9.97
N GLY A 182 13.28 -15.33 10.19
CA GLY A 182 12.92 -16.31 9.16
C GLY A 182 11.49 -16.11 8.61
N ALA A 183 10.54 -15.66 9.44
CA ALA A 183 9.18 -15.33 9.02
C ALA A 183 9.15 -14.13 8.06
N THR A 184 10.02 -13.14 8.29
CA THR A 184 10.19 -11.97 7.41
C THR A 184 10.66 -12.38 6.02
N TRP A 185 11.69 -13.22 5.94
CA TRP A 185 12.18 -13.76 4.67
C TRP A 185 11.15 -14.63 3.96
N LEU A 186 10.43 -15.47 4.71
CA LEU A 186 9.34 -16.28 4.16
C LEU A 186 8.25 -15.42 3.53
N LEU A 187 7.78 -14.38 4.24
CA LEU A 187 6.77 -13.45 3.72
C LEU A 187 7.25 -12.79 2.42
N PHE A 188 8.50 -12.29 2.40
CA PHE A 188 9.10 -11.71 1.21
C PHE A 188 9.13 -12.72 0.04
N SER A 189 9.72 -13.91 0.24
CA SER A 189 9.89 -14.90 -0.82
C SER A 189 8.56 -15.38 -1.40
N VAL A 190 7.59 -15.71 -0.56
CA VAL A 190 6.28 -16.18 -1.01
C VAL A 190 5.50 -15.07 -1.71
N SER A 191 5.61 -13.83 -1.24
CA SER A 191 5.01 -12.67 -1.92
C SER A 191 5.63 -12.42 -3.30
N MET A 192 6.95 -12.53 -3.42
CA MET A 192 7.65 -12.37 -4.69
C MET A 192 7.27 -13.46 -5.70
N LEU A 193 7.14 -14.70 -5.26
CA LEU A 193 6.62 -15.79 -6.10
C LEU A 193 5.17 -15.53 -6.55
N ALA A 194 4.30 -15.11 -5.62
CA ALA A 194 2.91 -14.79 -5.92
C ALA A 194 2.75 -13.58 -6.86
N SER A 195 3.72 -12.66 -6.89
CA SER A 195 3.69 -11.47 -7.75
C SER A 195 3.55 -11.82 -9.25
N VAL A 196 3.96 -13.01 -9.67
CA VAL A 196 3.77 -13.51 -11.04
C VAL A 196 2.29 -13.53 -11.42
N GLY A 197 1.41 -14.02 -10.53
CA GLY A 197 -0.04 -14.03 -10.74
C GLY A 197 -0.65 -12.62 -10.73
N LEU A 198 -0.11 -11.73 -9.89
CA LEU A 198 -0.55 -10.34 -9.80
C LEU A 198 -0.36 -9.59 -11.13
N LEU A 199 0.78 -9.81 -11.79
CA LEU A 199 1.13 -9.15 -13.05
C LEU A 199 0.34 -9.65 -14.25
N GLN A 200 -0.25 -10.85 -14.16
CA GLN A 200 -1.06 -11.45 -15.22
C GLN A 200 -2.56 -11.15 -15.10
N ALA A 201 -3.01 -10.56 -13.99
CA ALA A 201 -4.43 -10.34 -13.74
C ALA A 201 -5.11 -9.45 -14.80
N THR A 202 -6.34 -9.83 -15.12
CA THR A 202 -7.14 -9.38 -16.27
C THR A 202 -7.49 -7.89 -16.25
N ARG A 203 -8.03 -7.40 -17.39
CA ARG A 203 -8.54 -6.03 -17.54
C ARG A 203 -9.54 -5.72 -16.41
N PRO A 204 -9.41 -4.58 -15.72
CA PRO A 204 -10.30 -4.24 -14.63
C PRO A 204 -11.73 -4.03 -15.14
N ARG A 205 -12.70 -4.54 -14.39
CA ARG A 205 -14.14 -4.34 -14.64
C ARG A 205 -14.71 -3.20 -13.78
N SER A 206 -14.06 -2.91 -12.67
CA SER A 206 -14.40 -1.82 -11.77
C SER A 206 -14.32 -0.46 -12.45
N VAL A 207 -15.14 0.46 -11.95
CA VAL A 207 -15.19 1.87 -12.34
C VAL A 207 -14.61 2.77 -11.24
N GLY A 208 -14.20 3.97 -11.61
CA GLY A 208 -13.74 5.00 -10.68
C GLY A 208 -14.86 5.46 -9.75
N ASP A 209 -14.55 5.61 -8.45
CA ASP A 209 -15.56 5.99 -7.44
C ASP A 209 -16.18 7.39 -7.66
N ILE A 210 -15.44 8.33 -8.29
CA ILE A 210 -15.85 9.73 -8.40
C ILE A 210 -16.38 10.08 -9.80
N ASP A 211 -15.73 9.60 -10.86
CA ASP A 211 -16.13 9.88 -12.24
C ASP A 211 -17.03 8.78 -12.85
N GLY A 212 -17.03 7.56 -12.29
CA GLY A 212 -17.79 6.44 -12.82
C GLY A 212 -17.18 5.83 -14.09
N GLU A 213 -16.00 6.27 -14.51
CA GLU A 213 -15.35 5.79 -15.73
C GLU A 213 -14.65 4.44 -15.50
N PRO A 214 -14.59 3.54 -16.51
CA PRO A 214 -13.85 2.29 -16.39
C PRO A 214 -12.38 2.52 -16.02
N LEU A 215 -11.86 1.71 -15.09
CA LEU A 215 -10.46 1.83 -14.69
C LEU A 215 -9.51 1.52 -15.86
N ASN A 216 -8.44 2.30 -15.96
CA ASN A 216 -7.45 2.12 -17.02
C ASN A 216 -6.51 0.95 -16.70
N GLY A 217 -6.58 -0.12 -17.49
CA GLY A 217 -5.74 -1.31 -17.29
C GLY A 217 -4.23 -1.06 -17.38
N ALA A 218 -3.77 -0.10 -18.19
CA ALA A 218 -2.35 0.23 -18.29
C ALA A 218 -1.83 0.89 -16.99
N ARG A 219 -2.62 1.80 -16.39
CA ARG A 219 -2.32 2.39 -15.08
C ARG A 219 -2.28 1.34 -13.98
N LEU A 220 -3.24 0.42 -13.96
CA LEU A 220 -3.30 -0.66 -12.97
C LEU A 220 -2.07 -1.59 -13.09
N ARG A 221 -1.71 -1.99 -14.31
CA ARG A 221 -0.52 -2.82 -14.56
C ARG A 221 0.76 -2.11 -14.12
N LEU A 222 0.92 -0.83 -14.45
CA LEU A 222 2.08 -0.06 -14.03
C LEU A 222 2.15 0.06 -12.50
N GLY A 223 1.03 0.35 -11.82
CA GLY A 223 0.99 0.43 -10.36
C GLY A 223 1.42 -0.87 -9.67
N ARG A 224 1.04 -2.03 -10.23
CA ARG A 224 1.49 -3.35 -9.75
C ARG A 224 3.00 -3.55 -9.94
N ILE A 225 3.51 -3.25 -11.13
CA ILE A 225 4.94 -3.39 -11.45
C ILE A 225 5.78 -2.51 -10.54
N GLU A 226 5.43 -1.22 -10.46
CA GLU A 226 6.17 -0.24 -9.67
C GLU A 226 6.11 -0.55 -8.17
N LEU A 227 4.97 -1.04 -7.65
CA LEU A 227 4.91 -1.49 -6.25
C LEU A 227 5.88 -2.65 -5.99
N VAL A 228 5.84 -3.69 -6.84
CA VAL A 228 6.70 -4.87 -6.66
C VAL A 228 8.17 -4.47 -6.75
N ALA A 229 8.54 -3.64 -7.74
CA ALA A 229 9.89 -3.11 -7.89
C ALA A 229 10.33 -2.31 -6.64
N LEU A 230 9.45 -1.44 -6.12
CA LEU A 230 9.72 -0.67 -4.91
C LEU A 230 9.91 -1.55 -3.68
N LEU A 231 9.10 -2.61 -3.51
CA LEU A 231 9.24 -3.55 -2.42
C LEU A 231 10.55 -4.36 -2.50
N ILE A 232 11.01 -4.69 -3.71
CA ILE A 232 12.33 -5.33 -3.92
C ILE A 232 13.44 -4.37 -3.54
N VAL A 233 13.44 -3.14 -4.06
CA VAL A 233 14.44 -2.11 -3.72
C VAL A 233 14.48 -1.87 -2.22
N LEU A 234 13.31 -1.74 -1.59
CA LEU A 234 13.17 -1.58 -0.16
C LEU A 234 13.78 -2.75 0.61
N THR A 235 13.48 -3.99 0.23
CA THR A 235 14.05 -5.19 0.88
C THR A 235 15.56 -5.24 0.72
N VAL A 236 16.09 -5.06 -0.49
CA VAL A 236 17.52 -5.16 -0.76
C VAL A 236 18.31 -4.06 -0.05
N THR A 237 17.83 -2.81 -0.11
CA THR A 237 18.52 -1.65 0.47
C THR A 237 18.54 -1.69 1.99
N THR A 238 17.54 -2.32 2.59
CA THR A 238 17.43 -2.48 4.05
C THR A 238 17.92 -3.84 4.53
N LEU A 239 18.54 -4.65 3.66
CA LEU A 239 19.00 -6.01 3.94
C LEU A 239 17.90 -6.90 4.58
N GLY A 240 16.65 -6.70 4.17
CA GLY A 240 15.47 -7.44 4.65
C GLY A 240 14.68 -6.74 5.75
N ALA A 241 15.28 -5.79 6.50
CA ALA A 241 14.61 -5.18 7.64
C ALA A 241 13.38 -4.34 7.25
N GLY A 242 13.36 -3.79 6.04
CA GLY A 242 12.23 -3.03 5.51
C GLY A 242 10.98 -3.87 5.22
N VAL A 243 11.07 -5.20 5.18
CA VAL A 243 9.91 -6.08 4.97
C VAL A 243 8.90 -5.93 6.11
N ILE A 244 9.36 -5.79 7.34
CA ILE A 244 8.51 -5.64 8.53
C ILE A 244 7.61 -4.39 8.43
N PRO A 245 8.15 -3.17 8.24
CA PRO A 245 7.32 -1.98 8.16
C PRO A 245 6.41 -1.93 6.93
N ALA A 246 6.76 -2.66 5.86
CA ALA A 246 5.97 -2.80 4.64
C ALA A 246 5.15 -4.11 4.57
N ALA A 247 5.05 -4.88 5.67
CA ALA A 247 4.40 -6.20 5.67
C ALA A 247 2.96 -6.19 5.11
N PRO A 248 2.11 -5.17 5.38
CA PRO A 248 0.81 -5.05 4.75
C PRO A 248 0.84 -5.02 3.22
N ALA A 249 1.87 -4.40 2.63
CA ALA A 249 2.03 -4.37 1.17
C ALA A 249 2.47 -5.73 0.62
N PHE A 250 3.36 -6.44 1.31
CA PHE A 250 3.73 -7.82 0.95
C PHE A 250 2.53 -8.76 1.05
N ALA A 251 1.76 -8.70 2.13
CA ALA A 251 0.53 -9.45 2.30
C ALA A 251 -0.49 -9.16 1.17
N ALA A 252 -0.60 -7.89 0.75
CA ALA A 252 -1.44 -7.50 -0.37
C ALA A 252 -0.95 -8.10 -1.70
N VAL A 253 0.35 -8.05 -1.99
CA VAL A 253 0.94 -8.68 -3.19
C VAL A 253 0.72 -10.20 -3.17
N LEU A 254 0.94 -10.85 -2.04
CA LEU A 254 0.71 -12.27 -1.86
C LEU A 254 -0.74 -12.66 -2.14
N ALA A 255 -1.69 -12.05 -1.44
CA ALA A 255 -3.11 -12.39 -1.56
C ALA A 255 -3.64 -12.11 -2.97
N THR A 256 -3.31 -10.96 -3.54
CA THR A 256 -3.74 -10.58 -4.90
C THR A 256 -3.10 -11.46 -5.96
N GLY A 257 -1.83 -11.84 -5.77
CA GLY A 257 -1.11 -12.74 -6.65
C GLY A 257 -1.70 -14.14 -6.69
N VAL A 258 -1.98 -14.73 -5.52
CA VAL A 258 -2.61 -16.07 -5.41
C VAL A 258 -4.00 -16.08 -6.05
N VAL A 259 -4.81 -15.06 -5.80
CA VAL A 259 -6.12 -14.93 -6.45
C VAL A 259 -5.97 -14.78 -7.96
N GLY A 260 -4.99 -13.99 -8.43
CA GLY A 260 -4.70 -13.86 -9.86
C GLY A 260 -4.35 -15.18 -10.54
N VAL A 261 -3.52 -16.03 -9.91
CA VAL A 261 -3.23 -17.38 -10.43
C VAL A 261 -4.49 -18.23 -10.51
N ARG A 262 -5.33 -18.20 -9.46
CA ARG A 262 -6.60 -18.94 -9.46
C ARG A 262 -7.51 -18.51 -10.61
N ASP A 263 -7.64 -17.21 -10.84
CA ASP A 263 -8.52 -16.67 -11.88
C ASP A 263 -8.07 -17.14 -13.27
N LEU A 264 -6.76 -17.20 -13.53
CA LEU A 264 -6.17 -17.70 -14.77
C LEU A 264 -6.39 -19.19 -15.01
N VAL A 265 -6.38 -20.00 -13.94
CA VAL A 265 -6.63 -21.45 -14.05
C VAL A 265 -8.12 -21.74 -14.29
N SER A 266 -9.01 -20.83 -13.87
CA SER A 266 -10.46 -20.98 -14.00
C SER A 266 -11.06 -20.44 -15.32
N SER A 267 -10.28 -19.73 -16.13
CA SER A 267 -10.69 -19.16 -17.42
C SER A 267 -10.38 -20.09 -18.59
#